data_AF-A0A7S1UT41-F1
#
_entry.id   AF-A0A7S1UT41-F1
#
_cell.length_a   1.000
_cell.length_b   1.000
_cell.length_c   1.000
_cell.angle_alpha   90.00
_cell.angle_beta   90.00
_cell.angle_gamma   90.00
#
_symmetry.space_group_name_H-M   'P 1'
#
loop_
_entity.id
_entity.type
_entity.pdbx_description
1 polymer ?
#
loop_
_entity_poly.entity_id
_entity_poly.type
_entity_poly.pdbx_seq_one_letter_code
_entity_poly.pdbx_strand_id
1 'polypeptide(L)'
;LLPTLQESGGKVAVILATDGLPTNAYGVCDSHTKHEFVRSLQALEGLPVWVVVRLCTDEDDVVEYYNRLDGQLELSLEVLDDFMEEAKETYSKNRWLNYALPLHRCREMGYYNRLFDLLDERTLTIDEVQDFLRLLLGDAVMDFDPVADWEGFVQCVSVLLQKEEMQWNPATRR
;
A
#
# COMPACT_ATOMS: atom_id res chain seq x y z
N LEU A 1 13.68 -13.48 19.26
CA LEU A 1 13.14 -12.56 18.23
C LEU A 1 11.75 -12.07 18.62
N LEU A 2 10.72 -12.93 18.71
CA LEU A 2 9.37 -12.50 19.11
C LEU A 2 9.29 -11.71 20.43
N PRO A 3 9.83 -12.21 21.56
CA PRO A 3 9.69 -11.52 22.85
C PRO A 3 10.34 -10.14 22.82
N THR A 4 11.51 -10.05 22.18
CA THR A 4 12.27 -8.80 22.04
C THR A 4 11.56 -7.78 21.13
N LEU A 5 10.96 -8.22 20.02
CA LEU A 5 10.18 -7.34 19.13
C LEU A 5 8.92 -6.84 19.82
N GLN A 6 8.24 -7.69 20.58
CA GLN A 6 7.05 -7.29 21.34
C GLN A 6 7.40 -6.31 22.47
N GLU A 7 8.48 -6.57 23.22
CA GLU A 7 8.96 -5.67 24.28
C GLU A 7 9.42 -4.31 23.74
N SER A 8 9.99 -4.26 22.53
CA SER A 8 10.43 -3.01 21.90
C SER A 8 9.36 -2.33 21.03
N GLY A 9 8.17 -2.94 20.87
CA GLY A 9 7.17 -2.48 19.90
C GLY A 9 7.65 -2.52 18.44
N GLY A 10 8.68 -3.32 18.15
CA GLY A 10 9.30 -3.41 16.83
C GLY A 10 8.38 -4.11 15.82
N LYS A 11 8.23 -3.50 14.64
CA LYS A 11 7.57 -4.09 13.48
C LYS A 11 8.61 -4.49 12.44
N VAL A 12 8.33 -5.54 11.67
CA VAL A 12 9.19 -6.04 10.61
C VAL A 12 8.45 -5.94 9.28
N ALA A 13 9.12 -5.39 8.26
CA ALA A 13 8.66 -5.46 6.89
C ALA A 13 9.49 -6.50 6.12
N VAL A 14 8.84 -7.39 5.38
CA VAL A 14 9.46 -8.34 4.46
C VAL A 14 9.08 -7.94 3.05
N ILE A 15 10.07 -7.51 2.26
CA ILE A 15 9.85 -7.08 0.88
C ILE A 15 10.28 -8.22 -0.05
N LEU A 16 9.33 -8.81 -0.75
CA LEU A 16 9.54 -9.82 -1.78
C LEU A 16 9.38 -9.16 -3.16
N ALA A 17 10.50 -8.85 -3.82
CA ALA A 17 10.48 -8.43 -5.21
C ALA A 17 10.57 -9.66 -6.12
N THR A 18 9.58 -9.88 -6.97
CA THR A 18 9.49 -11.08 -7.82
C THR A 18 8.88 -10.78 -9.18
N ASP A 19 9.37 -11.46 -10.21
CA ASP A 19 8.82 -11.47 -11.57
C ASP A 19 8.19 -12.83 -11.92
N GLY A 20 8.08 -13.74 -10.94
CA GLY A 20 7.60 -15.10 -11.18
C GLY A 20 6.87 -15.75 -10.01
N LEU A 21 6.38 -16.95 -10.29
CA LEU A 21 5.71 -17.82 -9.32
C LEU A 21 6.72 -18.50 -8.38
N PRO A 22 6.31 -18.88 -7.16
CA PRO A 22 7.19 -19.61 -6.25
C PRO A 22 7.64 -20.95 -6.87
N THR A 23 8.95 -21.20 -6.83
CA THR A 23 9.57 -22.42 -7.36
C THR A 23 10.36 -23.14 -6.27
N ASN A 24 10.51 -24.45 -6.42
CA ASN A 24 11.39 -25.23 -5.56
C ASN A 24 12.86 -25.09 -5.99
N ALA A 25 13.77 -25.78 -5.30
CA ALA A 25 15.21 -25.74 -5.57
C ALA A 25 15.63 -26.17 -7.00
N TYR A 26 14.72 -26.77 -7.78
CA TYR A 26 14.93 -27.18 -9.16
C TYR A 26 14.27 -26.24 -10.18
N GLY A 27 13.67 -25.13 -9.73
CA GLY A 27 12.95 -24.19 -10.60
C GLY A 27 11.56 -24.68 -11.02
N VAL A 28 11.01 -25.71 -10.37
CA VAL A 28 9.69 -26.24 -10.70
C VAL A 28 8.63 -25.54 -9.86
N CYS A 29 7.60 -25.03 -10.53
CA CYS A 29 6.41 -24.46 -9.91
C CYS A 29 5.25 -25.46 -10.05
N ASP A 30 4.94 -26.16 -8.96
CA ASP A 30 3.80 -27.08 -8.88
C ASP A 30 2.86 -26.71 -7.73
N SER A 31 1.73 -27.41 -7.62
CA SER A 31 0.76 -27.15 -6.55
C SER A 31 1.38 -27.33 -5.17
N HIS A 32 2.28 -28.29 -4.98
CA HIS A 32 2.93 -28.50 -3.67
C HIS A 32 3.76 -27.27 -3.26
N THR A 33 4.58 -26.77 -4.18
CA THR A 33 5.45 -25.60 -3.98
C THR A 33 4.63 -24.35 -3.68
N LYS A 34 3.52 -24.12 -4.40
CA LYS A 34 2.59 -23.02 -4.10
C LYS A 34 1.99 -23.14 -2.70
N HIS A 35 1.58 -24.34 -2.26
CA HIS A 35 1.05 -24.53 -0.91
C HIS A 35 2.12 -24.34 0.17
N GLU A 36 3.36 -24.76 -0.06
CA GLU A 36 4.47 -24.55 0.86
C GLU A 36 4.79 -23.06 1.05
N PHE A 37 4.77 -22.30 -0.05
CA PHE A 37 4.90 -20.84 -0.02
C PHE A 37 3.79 -20.19 0.82
N VAL A 38 2.52 -20.51 0.55
CA VAL A 38 1.38 -19.98 1.31
C VAL A 38 1.48 -20.35 2.80
N ARG A 39 1.84 -21.59 3.14
CA ARG A 39 2.05 -21.99 4.54
C ARG A 39 3.16 -21.20 5.22
N SER A 40 4.20 -20.84 4.48
CA SER A 40 5.31 -20.04 5.00
C SER A 40 4.85 -18.61 5.33
N LEU A 41 3.98 -18.04 4.50
CA LEU A 41 3.35 -16.73 4.78
C LEU A 41 2.38 -16.81 5.96
N GLN A 42 1.54 -17.85 6.03
CA GLN A 42 0.65 -18.09 7.17
C GLN A 42 1.41 -18.28 8.48
N ALA A 43 2.62 -18.83 8.45
CA ALA A 43 3.46 -18.96 9.64
C ALA A 43 3.94 -17.60 10.21
N LEU A 44 3.83 -16.51 9.43
CA LEU A 44 4.09 -15.15 9.88
C LEU A 44 2.85 -14.49 10.53
N GLU A 45 1.67 -15.09 10.39
CA GLU A 45 0.44 -14.60 11.01
C GLU A 45 0.59 -14.51 12.54
N GLY A 46 0.04 -13.45 13.13
CA GLY A 46 0.15 -13.17 14.58
C GLY A 46 1.50 -12.61 15.01
N LEU A 47 2.48 -12.50 14.10
CA LEU A 47 3.72 -11.77 14.32
C LEU A 47 3.57 -10.31 13.87
N PRO A 48 4.37 -9.37 14.40
CA PRO A 48 4.38 -7.99 13.94
C PRO A 48 5.14 -7.86 12.61
N VAL A 49 4.73 -8.65 11.60
CA VAL A 49 5.35 -8.74 10.28
C VAL A 49 4.35 -8.26 9.23
N TRP A 50 4.79 -7.36 8.36
CA TRP A 50 4.08 -6.96 7.14
C TRP A 50 4.84 -7.49 5.92
N VAL A 51 4.17 -8.19 5.01
CA VAL A 51 4.79 -8.69 3.78
C VAL A 51 4.35 -7.83 2.62
N VAL A 52 5.30 -7.32 1.84
CA VAL A 52 5.02 -6.62 0.59
C VAL A 52 5.55 -7.46 -0.56
N VAL A 53 4.66 -7.91 -1.44
CA VAL A 53 5.02 -8.54 -2.71
C VAL A 53 5.03 -7.47 -3.78
N ARG A 54 6.24 -7.09 -4.21
CA ARG A 54 6.44 -6.14 -5.30
C ARG A 54 6.56 -6.92 -6.60
N LEU A 55 5.55 -6.80 -7.46
CA LEU A 55 5.55 -7.44 -8.76
C LEU A 55 6.46 -6.65 -9.73
N CYS A 56 7.37 -7.38 -10.36
CA CYS A 56 8.32 -6.86 -11.33
C CYS A 56 8.01 -7.38 -12.74
N THR A 57 6.75 -7.79 -12.97
CA THR A 57 6.28 -8.44 -14.20
C THR A 57 4.83 -8.06 -14.47
N ASP A 58 4.47 -8.04 -15.75
CA ASP A 58 3.11 -7.86 -16.23
C ASP A 58 2.52 -9.21 -16.72
N GLU A 59 3.15 -10.34 -16.35
CA GLU A 59 2.66 -11.69 -16.71
C GLU A 59 1.37 -12.02 -15.96
N ASP A 60 0.26 -12.13 -16.71
CA ASP A 60 -1.10 -12.31 -16.21
C ASP A 60 -1.23 -13.41 -15.14
N ASP A 61 -0.56 -14.55 -15.31
CA ASP A 61 -0.66 -15.68 -14.38
C ASP A 61 0.09 -15.46 -13.06
N VAL A 62 1.15 -14.66 -13.08
CA VAL A 62 1.88 -14.22 -11.89
C VAL A 62 1.04 -13.20 -11.12
N VAL A 63 0.56 -12.16 -11.81
CA VAL A 63 -0.28 -11.10 -11.23
C VAL A 63 -1.55 -11.69 -10.62
N GLU A 64 -2.26 -12.54 -11.37
CA GLU A 64 -3.49 -13.20 -10.88
C GLU A 64 -3.21 -14.14 -9.69
N TYR A 65 -2.04 -14.78 -9.63
CA TYR A 65 -1.67 -15.61 -8.49
C TYR A 65 -1.52 -14.79 -7.20
N TYR A 66 -0.76 -13.69 -7.24
CA TYR A 66 -0.53 -12.87 -6.05
C TYR A 66 -1.77 -12.05 -5.67
N ASN A 67 -2.55 -11.53 -6.62
CA ASN A 67 -3.81 -10.84 -6.30
C ASN A 67 -4.84 -11.76 -5.62
N ARG A 68 -4.88 -13.05 -6.00
CA ARG A 68 -5.69 -14.05 -5.27
C ARG A 68 -5.17 -14.36 -3.87
N LEU A 69 -3.86 -14.19 -3.65
CA LEU A 69 -3.24 -14.40 -2.35
C LEU A 69 -3.53 -13.25 -1.40
N ASP A 70 -3.47 -12.01 -1.91
CA ASP A 70 -3.82 -10.78 -1.18
C ASP A 70 -5.26 -10.81 -0.66
N GLY A 71 -6.20 -11.30 -1.47
CA GLY A 71 -7.60 -11.47 -1.07
C GLY A 71 -7.84 -12.51 0.05
N GLN A 72 -6.81 -13.19 0.56
CA GLN A 72 -6.94 -14.13 1.67
C GLN A 72 -6.83 -13.41 3.02
N LEU A 73 -7.97 -13.29 3.71
CA LEU A 73 -8.13 -12.56 4.99
C LEU A 73 -7.16 -12.93 6.13
N GLU A 74 -6.48 -14.07 6.05
CA GLU A 74 -5.54 -14.57 7.09
C GLU A 74 -4.11 -14.03 6.91
N LEU A 75 -3.80 -13.32 5.82
CA LEU A 75 -2.45 -12.87 5.50
C LEU A 75 -2.27 -11.37 5.77
N SER A 76 -1.19 -11.02 6.50
CA SER A 76 -0.70 -9.64 6.61
C SER A 76 0.23 -9.34 5.43
N LEU A 77 -0.37 -9.25 4.25
CA LEU A 77 0.31 -9.15 2.96
C LEU A 77 -0.29 -8.02 2.14
N GLU A 78 0.54 -7.38 1.32
CA GLU A 78 0.18 -6.40 0.31
C GLU A 78 0.82 -6.83 -1.01
N VAL A 79 0.07 -6.76 -2.10
CA VAL A 79 0.62 -6.89 -3.46
C VAL A 79 0.68 -5.51 -4.09
N LEU A 80 1.85 -5.15 -4.61
CA LEU A 80 2.07 -3.90 -5.31
C LEU A 80 2.51 -4.19 -6.74
N ASP A 81 1.76 -3.66 -7.69
CA ASP A 81 2.12 -3.59 -9.11
C ASP A 81 3.13 -2.46 -9.37
N ASP A 82 3.46 -2.25 -10.64
CA ASP A 82 4.38 -1.18 -11.02
C ASP A 82 3.80 0.22 -10.71
N PHE A 83 4.70 1.16 -10.42
CA PHE A 83 4.35 2.53 -10.04
C PHE A 83 3.38 3.23 -11.01
N MET A 84 3.51 2.99 -12.32
CA MET A 84 2.68 3.66 -13.31
C MET A 84 1.27 3.08 -13.38
N GLU A 85 1.10 1.78 -13.18
CA GLU A 85 -0.22 1.15 -13.16
C GLU A 85 -0.96 1.47 -11.87
N GLU A 86 -0.31 1.29 -10.73
CA GLU A 86 -0.83 1.65 -9.41
C GLU A 86 -1.37 3.10 -9.37
N ALA A 87 -0.62 4.03 -9.97
CA ALA A 87 -1.02 5.41 -10.04
C ALA A 87 -2.21 5.67 -10.98
N LYS A 88 -2.33 4.92 -12.09
CA LYS A 88 -3.50 5.00 -12.98
C LYS A 88 -4.76 4.50 -12.26
N GLU A 89 -4.64 3.39 -11.53
CA GLU A 89 -5.76 2.80 -10.79
C GLU A 89 -6.22 3.74 -9.67
N THR A 90 -5.28 4.22 -8.86
CA THR A 90 -5.55 5.25 -7.83
C THR A 90 -6.21 6.47 -8.45
N TYR A 91 -5.69 7.00 -9.56
CA TYR A 91 -6.28 8.17 -10.22
C TYR A 91 -7.69 7.89 -10.76
N SER A 92 -7.98 6.66 -11.17
CA SER A 92 -9.32 6.28 -11.65
C SER A 92 -10.39 6.37 -10.56
N LYS A 93 -10.00 6.10 -9.29
CA LYS A 93 -10.90 6.11 -8.12
C LYS A 93 -10.87 7.40 -7.33
N ASN A 94 -9.69 8.02 -7.20
CA ASN A 94 -9.37 9.14 -6.32
C ASN A 94 -8.58 10.22 -7.10
N ARG A 95 -9.24 10.83 -8.10
CA ARG A 95 -8.65 11.86 -8.99
C ARG A 95 -8.06 13.10 -8.27
N TRP A 96 -8.46 13.32 -7.03
CA TRP A 96 -7.99 14.42 -6.20
C TRP A 96 -6.55 14.17 -5.67
N LEU A 97 -6.11 12.91 -5.64
CA LEU A 97 -4.80 12.52 -5.14
C LEU A 97 -3.79 12.42 -6.28
N ASN A 98 -2.61 13.00 -6.06
CA ASN A 98 -1.42 12.65 -6.84
C ASN A 98 -0.72 11.45 -6.19
N TYR A 99 -0.86 10.25 -6.76
CA TYR A 99 -0.10 9.08 -6.35
C TYR A 99 1.37 9.24 -6.80
N ALA A 100 2.15 9.95 -5.98
CA ALA A 100 3.53 10.30 -6.30
C ALA A 100 4.52 9.20 -5.88
N LEU A 101 5.73 9.25 -6.45
CA LEU A 101 6.78 8.26 -6.18
C LEU A 101 7.10 8.09 -4.68
N PRO A 102 7.16 9.14 -3.83
CA PRO A 102 7.40 8.95 -2.40
C PRO A 102 6.35 8.07 -1.72
N LEU A 103 5.07 8.23 -2.08
CA LEU A 103 3.96 7.43 -1.53
C LEU A 103 4.14 5.95 -1.89
N HIS A 104 4.44 5.68 -3.16
CA HIS A 104 4.69 4.32 -3.65
C HIS A 104 5.90 3.68 -2.97
N ARG A 105 7.02 4.42 -2.83
CA ARG A 105 8.21 3.93 -2.14
C ARG A 105 7.95 3.64 -0.66
N CYS A 106 7.11 4.41 0.01
CA CYS A 106 6.72 4.11 1.39
C CYS A 106 6.00 2.76 1.48
N ARG A 107 5.05 2.48 0.59
CA ARG A 107 4.34 1.19 0.53
C ARG A 107 5.30 0.04 0.20
N GLU A 108 6.14 0.20 -0.83
CA GLU A 108 7.16 -0.81 -1.19
C GLU A 108 8.10 -1.15 -0.03
N MET A 109 8.38 -0.20 0.88
CA MET A 109 9.25 -0.38 2.05
C MET A 109 8.49 -0.91 3.28
N GLY A 110 7.22 -1.29 3.12
CA GLY A 110 6.39 -1.90 4.16
C GLY A 110 5.74 -0.93 5.12
N TYR A 111 5.57 0.34 4.74
CA TYR A 111 4.64 1.21 5.45
C TYR A 111 3.21 0.75 5.16
N TYR A 112 2.52 0.31 6.21
CA TYR A 112 1.14 -0.15 6.11
C TYR A 112 0.17 0.75 6.86
N ASN A 113 -0.88 1.16 6.16
CA ASN A 113 -2.10 1.70 6.74
C ASN A 113 -3.27 1.38 5.80
N ARG A 114 -4.38 0.88 6.34
CA ARG A 114 -5.56 0.49 5.58
C ARG A 114 -6.06 1.53 4.56
N LEU A 115 -5.87 2.82 4.82
CA LEU A 115 -6.29 3.86 3.87
C LEU A 115 -5.50 3.81 2.54
N PHE A 116 -4.28 3.25 2.55
CA PHE A 116 -3.43 3.11 1.36
C PHE A 116 -3.93 1.96 0.47
N ASP A 117 -4.37 0.85 1.05
CA ASP A 117 -5.03 -0.26 0.32
C ASP A 117 -6.33 0.20 -0.35
N LEU A 118 -7.04 1.15 0.25
CA LEU A 118 -8.32 1.61 -0.29
C LEU A 118 -8.19 2.57 -1.48
N LEU A 119 -6.99 3.08 -1.79
CA LEU A 119 -6.77 4.13 -2.78
C LEU A 119 -7.08 3.71 -4.21
N ASP A 120 -6.71 2.49 -4.56
CA ASP A 120 -6.87 1.85 -5.87
C ASP A 120 -8.13 0.97 -5.94
N GLU A 121 -8.67 0.54 -4.79
CA GLU A 121 -9.94 -0.20 -4.74
C GLU A 121 -11.16 0.69 -5.03
N ARG A 122 -11.30 1.82 -4.31
CA ARG A 122 -12.51 2.66 -4.34
C ARG A 122 -12.27 4.13 -4.01
N THR A 123 -13.28 4.96 -4.28
CA THR A 123 -13.27 6.35 -3.82
C THR A 123 -13.34 6.40 -2.29
N LEU A 124 -12.45 7.18 -1.68
CA LEU A 124 -12.47 7.42 -0.25
C LEU A 124 -13.67 8.28 0.15
N THR A 125 -14.21 8.03 1.33
CA THR A 125 -15.22 8.89 1.96
C THR A 125 -14.58 10.19 2.45
N ILE A 126 -15.40 11.20 2.77
CA ILE A 126 -14.89 12.49 3.24
C ILE A 126 -14.05 12.34 4.53
N ASP A 127 -14.50 11.50 5.46
CA ASP A 127 -13.77 11.23 6.71
C ASP A 127 -12.44 10.53 6.43
N GLU A 128 -12.43 9.55 5.51
CA GLU A 128 -11.20 8.86 5.10
C GLU A 128 -10.22 9.78 4.36
N VAL A 129 -10.72 10.75 3.59
CA VAL A 129 -9.87 11.79 2.97
C VAL A 129 -9.21 12.64 4.05
N GLN A 130 -9.96 13.04 5.09
CA GLN A 130 -9.39 13.78 6.21
C GLN A 130 -8.32 12.96 6.94
N ASP A 131 -8.62 11.70 7.28
CA ASP A 131 -7.67 10.81 7.95
C ASP A 131 -6.42 10.55 7.09
N PHE A 132 -6.59 10.36 5.78
CA PHE A 132 -5.48 10.17 4.86
C PHE A 132 -4.60 11.43 4.78
N LEU A 133 -5.19 12.62 4.66
CA LEU A 133 -4.46 13.87 4.65
C LEU A 133 -3.77 14.15 5.99
N ARG A 134 -4.36 13.71 7.11
CA ARG A 134 -3.72 13.76 8.43
C ARG A 134 -2.46 12.89 8.47
N LEU A 135 -2.47 11.70 7.86
CA LEU A 135 -1.27 10.86 7.76
C LEU A 135 -0.14 11.53 6.97
N LEU A 136 -0.48 12.30 5.93
CA LEU A 136 0.50 12.96 5.06
C LEU A 136 0.99 14.31 5.60
N LEU A 137 0.09 15.13 6.14
CA LEU A 137 0.32 16.54 6.48
C LEU A 137 0.30 16.81 8.00
N GLY A 138 -0.03 15.80 8.80
CA GLY A 138 -0.12 15.88 10.25
C GLY A 138 -1.46 16.39 10.79
N ASP A 139 -1.51 16.62 12.10
CA ASP A 139 -2.75 16.90 12.84
C ASP A 139 -3.42 18.25 12.51
N ALA A 140 -2.73 19.18 11.85
CA ALA A 140 -3.28 20.49 11.49
C ALA A 140 -4.52 20.40 10.57
N VAL A 141 -4.68 19.29 9.85
CA VAL A 141 -5.85 19.03 9.00
C VAL A 141 -7.12 18.75 9.82
N MET A 142 -6.99 18.39 11.10
CA MET A 142 -8.10 18.05 11.99
C MET A 142 -8.79 19.27 12.61
N ASP A 143 -8.22 20.47 12.46
CA ASP A 143 -8.78 21.72 13.00
C ASP A 143 -10.08 22.14 12.27
N PHE A 144 -10.36 21.53 11.11
CA PHE A 144 -11.54 21.79 10.30
C PHE A 144 -12.29 20.48 10.04
N ASP A 145 -13.57 20.43 10.38
CA ASP A 145 -14.45 19.32 10.01
C ASP A 145 -14.92 19.52 8.56
N PRO A 146 -14.51 18.67 7.59
CA PRO A 146 -14.87 18.82 6.19
C PRO A 146 -16.37 18.67 5.91
N VAL A 147 -17.13 18.03 6.81
CA VAL A 147 -18.59 17.92 6.70
C VAL A 147 -19.27 19.23 7.11
N ALA A 148 -18.70 19.94 8.09
CA ALA A 148 -19.23 21.21 8.59
C ALA A 148 -18.73 22.43 7.78
N ASP A 149 -17.46 22.43 7.39
CA ASP A 149 -16.79 23.54 6.68
C ASP A 149 -15.78 23.02 5.63
N TRP A 150 -16.32 22.65 4.47
CA TRP A 150 -15.52 22.18 3.34
C TRP A 150 -14.55 23.26 2.81
N GLU A 151 -14.94 24.53 2.80
CA GLU A 151 -14.11 25.61 2.25
C GLU A 151 -12.92 25.90 3.15
N GLY A 152 -13.14 25.99 4.47
CA GLY A 152 -12.08 26.11 5.46
C GLY A 152 -11.12 24.93 5.42
N PHE A 153 -11.63 23.71 5.28
CA PHE A 153 -10.82 22.50 5.11
C PHE A 153 -9.92 22.58 3.87
N VAL A 154 -10.47 22.86 2.69
CA VAL A 154 -9.70 22.97 1.44
C VAL A 154 -8.65 24.08 1.53
N GLN A 155 -8.99 25.21 2.15
CA GLN A 155 -8.06 26.32 2.35
C GLN A 155 -6.91 25.92 3.29
N CYS A 156 -7.19 25.23 4.39
CA CYS A 156 -6.18 24.71 5.31
C CYS A 156 -5.21 23.77 4.59
N VAL A 157 -5.73 22.77 3.87
CA VAL A 157 -4.93 21.82 3.08
C VAL A 157 -4.08 22.54 2.05
N SER A 158 -4.64 23.54 1.36
CA SER A 158 -3.91 24.34 0.36
C SER A 158 -2.72 25.10 0.97
N VAL A 159 -2.88 25.66 2.17
CA VAL A 159 -1.80 26.35 2.91
C VAL A 159 -0.72 25.38 3.37
N LEU A 160 -1.09 24.16 3.77
CA LEU A 160 -0.13 23.12 4.14
C LEU A 160 0.68 22.66 2.92
N LEU A 161 0.02 22.38 1.79
CA LEU A 161 0.66 21.95 0.55
C LEU A 161 1.65 22.98 -0.03
N GLN A 162 1.45 24.28 0.21
CA GLN A 162 2.41 25.31 -0.20
C GLN A 162 3.79 25.19 0.47
N LYS A 163 3.89 24.44 1.58
CA LYS A 163 5.15 24.19 2.28
C LYS A 163 5.90 22.97 1.74
N GLU A 164 5.22 22.14 0.95
CA GLU A 164 5.74 20.89 0.42
C GLU A 164 6.35 21.09 -0.98
N GLU A 165 7.26 20.18 -1.36
CA GLU A 165 7.82 20.15 -2.71
C GLU A 165 6.82 19.53 -3.69
N MET A 166 6.61 20.20 -4.82
CA MET A 166 5.77 19.69 -5.90
C MET A 166 6.32 18.38 -6.46
N GLN A 167 5.49 17.33 -6.39
CA GLN A 167 5.82 16.02 -6.94
C GLN A 167 5.24 15.84 -8.33
N TRP A 168 6.00 15.17 -9.21
CA TRP A 168 5.51 14.77 -10.52
C TRP A 168 4.31 13.84 -10.40
N ASN A 169 3.32 14.04 -11.26
CA ASN A 169 2.10 13.26 -11.31
C ASN A 169 2.15 12.24 -12.46
N PRO A 170 2.24 10.93 -12.17
CA PRO A 170 2.32 9.89 -13.20
C PRO A 170 1.08 9.76 -14.09
N ALA A 171 -0.11 10.02 -13.54
CA ALA A 171 -1.37 9.89 -14.26
C ALA A 171 -1.55 11.03 -15.29
N THR A 172 -1.17 12.25 -14.94
CA THR A 172 -1.31 13.45 -15.81
C THR A 172 -0.02 13.84 -16.53
N ARG A 173 1.11 13.26 -16.13
CA ARG A 173 2.47 13.52 -16.63
C ARG A 173 2.91 14.98 -16.46
N ARG A 174 2.60 15.58 -15.31
CA ARG A 174 2.88 16.98 -14.98
C ARG A 174 3.61 17.13 -13.67
#